data_AF-A0AAV9C590-F1
#
_entry.id   AF-A0AAV9C590-F1
#
_cell.length_a   1.000
_cell.length_b   1.000
_cell.length_c   1.000
_cell.angle_alpha   90.00
_cell.angle_beta   90.00
_cell.angle_gamma   90.00
#
_symmetry.space_group_name_H-M   'P 1'
#
loop_
_entity.id
_entity.type
_entity.pdbx_description
1 polymer ?
#
loop_
_entity_poly.entity_id
_entity_poly.type
_entity_poly.pdbx_seq_one_letter_code
_entity_poly.pdbx_strand_id
1 'polypeptide(L)'
;MGLERELKGVKESRSNGGTLQWPPRPEMSPDLLSVVFEKVGALGVLCAAQAVCPAWRRVSLQPQLWRSIDMRNPWQPWDLMDSDEFDLERMTRNAIDQADENLVEISFKYVATDDLIKYVSERFLFSLQFL
;
A
#
# COMPACT_ATOMS: atom_id res chain seq x y z
N MET A 1 -17.25 51.25 -11.76
CA MET A 1 -17.78 51.68 -10.44
C MET A 1 -19.09 50.94 -10.19
N GLY A 2 -19.00 49.65 -9.95
CA GLY A 2 -20.15 48.75 -9.77
C GLY A 2 -19.80 47.71 -8.71
N LEU A 3 -20.85 47.21 -8.05
CA LEU A 3 -20.89 46.15 -7.03
C LEU A 3 -20.75 46.57 -5.55
N GLU A 4 -21.53 47.56 -5.10
CA GLU A 4 -21.85 47.72 -3.66
C GLU A 4 -23.34 47.79 -3.38
N ARG A 5 -24.12 46.87 -3.98
CA ARG A 5 -25.52 46.64 -3.59
C ARG A 5 -25.78 45.15 -3.63
N GLU A 6 -25.68 44.51 -2.47
CA GLU A 6 -26.33 43.25 -2.02
C GLU A 6 -25.61 42.71 -0.76
N LEU A 7 -25.53 43.51 0.32
CA LEU A 7 -25.12 43.03 1.66
C LEU A 7 -26.24 43.17 2.70
N LYS A 8 -27.50 43.33 2.26
CA LYS A 8 -28.64 43.33 3.18
C LYS A 8 -29.30 41.96 3.19
N GLY A 9 -28.88 41.15 4.17
CA GLY A 9 -29.79 40.18 4.78
C GLY A 9 -29.42 38.71 4.68
N VAL A 10 -28.14 38.34 4.81
CA VAL A 10 -27.86 36.98 5.33
C VAL A 10 -28.01 37.07 6.84
N LYS A 11 -29.20 36.72 7.33
CA LYS A 11 -29.42 36.51 8.77
C LYS A 11 -28.53 35.33 9.16
N GLU A 12 -27.56 35.59 10.02
CA GLU A 12 -26.74 34.57 10.65
C GLU A 12 -27.66 33.64 11.43
N SER A 13 -28.01 32.51 10.80
CA SER A 13 -28.68 31.41 11.47
C SER A 13 -27.69 30.89 12.49
N ARG A 14 -27.95 31.15 13.78
CA ARG A 14 -27.34 30.41 14.90
C ARG A 14 -27.42 28.93 14.55
N SER A 15 -26.29 28.37 14.15
CA SER A 15 -26.17 26.93 14.00
C SER A 15 -26.34 26.38 15.41
N ASN A 16 -27.50 25.78 15.69
CA ASN A 16 -27.60 24.81 16.77
C ASN A 16 -26.42 23.86 16.57
N GLY A 17 -25.65 23.61 17.64
CA GLY A 17 -24.50 22.72 17.65
C GLY A 17 -24.90 21.27 17.35
N GLY A 18 -25.37 21.03 16.14
CA GLY A 18 -25.58 19.72 15.58
C GLY A 18 -24.21 19.20 15.19
N THR A 19 -23.77 18.15 15.88
CA THR A 19 -22.70 17.29 15.44
C THR A 19 -22.89 17.04 13.95
N LEU A 20 -21.96 17.49 13.10
CA LEU A 20 -21.94 17.11 11.68
C LEU A 20 -21.70 15.60 11.66
N GLN A 21 -22.79 14.83 11.65
CA GLN A 21 -22.72 13.39 11.57
C GLN A 21 -22.35 13.06 10.12
N TRP A 22 -21.04 12.92 9.87
CA TRP A 22 -20.57 12.38 8.61
C TRP A 22 -21.25 11.02 8.40
N PRO A 23 -21.79 10.73 7.20
CA PRO A 23 -22.31 9.40 6.92
C PRO A 23 -21.23 8.36 7.26
N PRO A 24 -21.60 7.16 7.76
CA PRO A 24 -20.62 6.12 8.03
C PRO A 24 -19.71 5.95 6.80
N ARG A 25 -18.40 5.92 7.03
CA ARG A 25 -17.43 5.78 5.94
C ARG A 25 -17.82 4.54 5.12
N PRO A 26 -17.93 4.63 3.78
CA PRO A 26 -18.17 3.45 2.96
C PRO A 26 -17.08 2.43 3.26
N GLU A 27 -17.47 1.25 3.74
CA GLU A 27 -16.52 0.15 3.85
C GLU A 27 -16.13 -0.26 2.42
N MET A 28 -14.85 -0.14 2.07
CA MET A 28 -14.36 -0.63 0.79
C MET A 28 -14.37 -2.16 0.82
N SER A 29 -14.94 -2.77 -0.23
CA SER A 29 -14.86 -4.22 -0.39
C SER A 29 -13.39 -4.65 -0.55
N PRO A 30 -13.03 -5.88 -0.16
CA PRO A 30 -11.69 -6.43 -0.37
C PRO A 30 -11.23 -6.34 -1.82
N ASP A 31 -12.15 -6.51 -2.77
CA ASP A 31 -11.86 -6.43 -4.21
C ASP A 31 -11.42 -5.02 -4.62
N LEU A 32 -12.12 -3.98 -4.13
CA LEU A 32 -11.74 -2.59 -4.40
C LEU A 32 -10.40 -2.24 -3.76
N LEU A 33 -10.14 -2.75 -2.55
CA LEU A 33 -8.85 -2.56 -1.87
C LEU A 33 -7.71 -3.23 -2.64
N SER A 34 -7.95 -4.40 -3.24
CA SER A 34 -6.95 -5.10 -4.06
C SER A 34 -6.55 -4.25 -5.27
N VAL A 35 -7.52 -3.65 -5.97
CA VAL A 35 -7.23 -2.72 -7.08
C VAL A 35 -6.45 -1.49 -6.62
N VAL A 36 -6.78 -0.93 -5.45
CA VAL A 36 -6.03 0.18 -4.87
C VAL A 36 -4.58 -0.25 -4.57
N PHE A 37 -4.39 -1.42 -3.98
CA PHE A 37 -3.07 -1.94 -3.63
C PHE A 37 -2.21 -2.26 -4.86
N GLU A 38 -2.80 -2.76 -5.94
CA GLU A 38 -2.11 -2.89 -7.22
C GLU A 38 -1.59 -1.54 -7.74
N LYS A 39 -2.34 -0.44 -7.52
CA LYS A 39 -1.90 0.92 -7.90
C LYS A 39 -0.88 1.52 -6.95
N VAL A 40 -1.00 1.23 -5.66
CA VAL A 40 -0.06 1.68 -4.61
C VAL A 40 1.29 0.96 -4.76
N GLY A 41 1.28 -0.28 -5.24
CA GLY A 41 2.47 -1.10 -5.43
C GLY A 41 3.00 -1.70 -4.13
N ALA A 42 3.88 -2.69 -4.26
CA ALA A 42 4.37 -3.50 -3.15
C ALA A 42 4.97 -2.66 -2.00
N LEU A 43 5.81 -1.66 -2.33
CA LEU A 43 6.43 -0.79 -1.33
C LEU A 43 5.41 0.02 -0.54
N GLY A 44 4.44 0.64 -1.21
CA GLY A 44 3.41 1.42 -0.50
C GLY A 44 2.52 0.53 0.38
N VAL A 45 2.27 -0.71 -0.04
CA VAL A 45 1.54 -1.69 0.77
C VAL A 45 2.34 -2.08 2.02
N LEU A 46 3.64 -2.37 1.87
CA LEU A 46 4.54 -2.71 2.99
C LEU A 46 4.70 -1.55 3.98
N CYS A 47 4.84 -0.32 3.50
CA CYS A 47 5.11 0.85 4.35
C CYS A 47 3.87 1.42 5.02
N ALA A 48 2.74 1.45 4.31
CA ALA A 48 1.61 2.28 4.72
C ALA A 48 0.31 1.48 4.91
N ALA A 49 0.01 0.51 4.05
CA ALA A 49 -1.33 -0.08 4.02
C ALA A 49 -1.69 -0.80 5.33
N GLN A 50 -0.71 -1.42 5.99
CA GLN A 50 -0.89 -2.11 7.27
C GLN A 50 -1.18 -1.16 8.45
N ALA A 51 -0.89 0.13 8.30
CA ALA A 51 -1.06 1.16 9.34
C ALA A 51 -2.35 2.00 9.18
N VAL A 52 -3.04 1.92 8.04
CA VAL A 52 -4.22 2.76 7.77
C VAL A 52 -5.42 2.39 8.63
N CYS A 53 -5.92 1.16 8.49
CA CYS A 53 -7.05 0.64 9.27
C CYS A 53 -7.08 -0.89 9.27
N PRO A 54 -7.87 -1.54 10.15
CA PRO A 54 -7.94 -3.00 10.22
C PRO A 54 -8.35 -3.67 8.90
N ALA A 55 -9.24 -3.05 8.11
CA ALA A 55 -9.66 -3.59 6.82
C ALA A 55 -8.52 -3.61 5.80
N TRP A 56 -7.77 -2.50 5.70
CA TRP A 56 -6.59 -2.42 4.85
C TRP A 56 -5.51 -3.41 5.29
N ARG A 57 -5.23 -3.49 6.59
CA ARG A 57 -4.30 -4.48 7.15
C ARG A 57 -4.70 -5.90 6.76
N ARG A 58 -5.98 -6.27 6.94
CA ARG A 58 -6.47 -7.62 6.63
C ARG A 58 -6.27 -7.97 5.15
N VAL A 59 -6.60 -7.06 4.23
CA VAL A 59 -6.46 -7.31 2.79
C VAL A 59 -4.99 -7.28 2.37
N SER A 60 -4.17 -6.40 2.96
CA SER A 60 -2.75 -6.30 2.65
C SER A 60 -1.95 -7.55 3.01
N LEU A 61 -2.47 -8.38 3.91
CA LEU A 61 -1.85 -9.64 4.33
C LEU A 61 -2.34 -10.85 3.52
N GLN A 62 -3.20 -10.66 2.52
CA GLN A 62 -3.69 -11.77 1.69
C GLN A 62 -2.62 -12.19 0.69
N PRO A 63 -2.25 -13.49 0.60
CA PRO A 63 -1.21 -13.96 -0.31
C PRO A 63 -1.47 -13.62 -1.78
N GLN A 64 -2.74 -13.58 -2.18
CA GLN A 64 -3.14 -13.26 -3.56
C GLN A 64 -2.76 -11.83 -3.99
N LEU A 65 -2.60 -10.92 -3.04
CA LEU A 65 -2.12 -9.58 -3.33
C LEU A 65 -0.64 -9.56 -3.72
N TRP A 66 0.13 -10.53 -3.22
CA TRP A 66 1.57 -10.63 -3.40
C TRP A 66 1.96 -11.57 -4.54
N ARG A 67 1.00 -11.96 -5.39
CA ARG A 67 1.26 -12.82 -6.55
C ARG A 67 2.23 -12.19 -7.55
N SER A 68 2.21 -10.87 -7.67
CA SER A 68 3.13 -10.11 -8.53
C SER A 68 3.79 -9.01 -7.71
N ILE A 69 5.07 -9.16 -7.40
CA ILE A 69 5.82 -8.23 -6.57
C ILE A 69 6.68 -7.33 -7.47
N ASP A 70 6.35 -6.04 -7.52
CA ASP A 70 7.22 -5.04 -8.17
C ASP A 70 7.86 -4.13 -7.12
N MET A 71 9.14 -4.39 -6.83
CA MET A 71 10.00 -3.59 -5.96
C MET A 71 10.87 -2.60 -6.75
N ARG A 72 10.63 -2.43 -8.07
CA ARG A 72 11.28 -1.39 -8.87
C ARG A 72 10.61 -0.06 -8.54
N ASN A 73 11.01 0.57 -7.44
CA ASN A 73 10.43 1.84 -7.06
C ASN A 73 10.65 2.88 -8.18
N PRO A 74 9.60 3.60 -8.64
CA PRO A 74 9.78 4.78 -9.50
C PRO A 74 10.35 5.98 -8.74
N TRP A 75 10.23 6.02 -7.41
CA TRP A 75 10.82 7.06 -6.58
C TRP A 75 12.31 6.79 -6.37
N GLN A 76 13.13 7.83 -6.49
CA GLN A 76 14.57 7.70 -6.48
C GLN A 76 15.03 7.04 -5.17
N PRO A 77 15.72 5.89 -5.23
CA PRO A 77 16.07 5.10 -4.05
C PRO A 77 16.73 5.93 -2.94
N TRP A 78 17.55 6.92 -3.31
CA TRP A 78 18.28 7.80 -2.40
C TRP A 78 17.41 8.52 -1.35
N ASP A 79 16.16 8.87 -1.68
CA ASP A 79 15.27 9.57 -0.73
C ASP A 79 14.74 8.63 0.39
N LEU A 80 14.86 7.31 0.20
CA LEU A 80 14.38 6.29 1.14
C LEU A 80 15.54 5.52 1.78
N MET A 81 16.67 5.38 1.06
CA MET A 81 17.85 4.62 1.50
C MET A 81 18.64 5.28 2.64
N ASP A 82 18.40 6.57 2.95
CA ASP A 82 19.09 7.29 4.04
C ASP A 82 18.44 7.05 5.42
N SER A 83 17.42 6.18 5.49
CA SER A 83 16.78 5.77 6.74
C SER A 83 17.01 4.29 7.02
N ASP A 84 17.49 3.98 8.23
CA ASP A 84 17.62 2.60 8.76
C ASP A 84 16.26 1.83 8.74
N GLU A 85 15.15 2.54 8.57
CA GLU A 85 13.80 1.99 8.50
C GLU A 85 13.48 1.35 7.13
N PHE A 86 14.16 1.76 6.05
CA PHE A 86 13.87 1.37 4.67
C PHE A 86 14.86 0.34 4.10
N ASP A 87 14.99 -0.79 4.80
CA ASP A 87 15.71 -1.96 4.29
C ASP A 87 14.89 -2.66 3.20
N LEU A 88 15.18 -2.31 1.95
CA LEU A 88 14.55 -2.88 0.77
C LEU A 88 14.72 -4.40 0.66
N GLU A 89 15.84 -4.96 1.13
CA GLU A 89 16.06 -6.40 1.10
C GLU A 89 15.10 -7.10 2.07
N ARG A 90 15.05 -6.63 3.33
CA ARG A 90 14.11 -7.13 4.34
C ARG A 90 12.66 -7.00 3.88
N MET A 91 12.31 -5.87 3.29
CA MET A 91 10.98 -5.62 2.73
C MET A 91 10.64 -6.60 1.61
N THR A 92 11.60 -6.87 0.71
CA THR A 92 11.41 -7.84 -0.37
C THR A 92 11.20 -9.25 0.18
N ARG A 93 11.98 -9.65 1.18
CA ARG A 93 11.80 -10.95 1.87
C ARG A 93 10.41 -11.05 2.49
N ASN A 94 9.96 -10.02 3.22
CA ASN A 94 8.62 -9.98 3.80
C ASN A 94 7.51 -10.12 2.73
N ALA A 95 7.66 -9.47 1.58
CA ALA A 95 6.70 -9.58 0.48
C ALA A 95 6.64 -11.00 -0.09
N ILE A 96 7.81 -11.64 -0.29
CA ILE A 96 7.91 -13.04 -0.73
C ILE A 96 7.30 -13.97 0.34
N ASP A 97 7.56 -13.71 1.61
CA ASP A 97 6.98 -14.45 2.73
C ASP A 97 5.45 -14.39 2.74
N GLN A 98 4.88 -13.24 2.41
CA GLN A 98 3.43 -13.07 2.32
C GLN A 98 2.83 -13.71 1.07
N ALA A 99 3.56 -13.77 -0.04
CA ALA A 99 3.10 -14.44 -1.26
C ALA A 99 3.01 -15.96 -1.08
N ASP A 100 3.89 -16.53 -0.25
CA ASP A 100 4.00 -17.96 -0.01
C ASP A 100 4.12 -18.74 -1.35
N GLU A 101 3.25 -19.71 -1.60
CA GLU A 101 3.16 -20.47 -2.85
C GLU A 101 2.48 -19.70 -4.02
N ASN A 102 1.92 -18.52 -3.75
CA ASN A 102 1.16 -17.75 -4.75
C ASN A 102 2.06 -16.80 -5.57
N LEU A 103 3.36 -16.73 -5.29
CA LEU A 103 4.25 -15.86 -6.07
C LEU A 103 4.38 -16.37 -7.50
N VAL A 104 4.07 -15.52 -8.47
CA VAL A 104 4.20 -15.80 -9.91
C VAL A 104 5.29 -14.95 -10.54
N GLU A 105 5.43 -13.70 -10.10
CA GLU A 105 6.42 -12.79 -10.65
C GLU A 105 7.03 -11.92 -9.56
N ILE A 106 8.34 -11.71 -9.64
CA ILE A 106 9.04 -10.73 -8.82
C ILE A 106 10.03 -9.93 -9.66
N SER A 107 9.97 -8.62 -9.49
CA SER A 107 10.85 -7.64 -10.14
C SER A 107 11.46 -6.74 -9.08
N PHE A 108 12.79 -6.62 -9.05
CA PHE A 108 13.51 -5.67 -8.19
C PHE A 108 14.67 -5.03 -8.95
N LYS A 109 15.02 -3.80 -8.58
CA LYS A 109 16.16 -3.05 -9.13
C LYS A 109 16.90 -2.40 -7.97
N TYR A 110 18.23 -2.40 -8.00
CA TYR A 110 19.10 -1.85 -6.94
C TYR A 110 19.13 -2.63 -5.60
N VAL A 111 18.29 -3.66 -5.44
CA VAL A 111 18.19 -4.51 -4.23
C VAL A 111 18.67 -5.95 -4.51
N ALA A 112 19.20 -6.20 -5.70
CA ALA A 112 19.62 -7.54 -6.14
C ALA A 112 20.93 -7.96 -5.47
N THR A 113 20.86 -8.48 -4.25
CA THR A 113 21.99 -9.14 -3.57
C THR A 113 22.01 -10.63 -3.90
N ASP A 114 23.20 -11.24 -3.88
CA ASP A 114 23.33 -12.69 -4.10
C ASP A 114 22.52 -13.50 -3.08
N ASP A 115 22.44 -13.02 -1.83
CA ASP A 115 21.64 -13.64 -0.76
C ASP A 115 20.14 -13.54 -1.00
N LEU A 116 19.65 -12.45 -1.57
CA LEU A 116 18.24 -12.30 -1.95
C LEU A 116 17.90 -13.20 -3.14
N ILE A 117 18.77 -13.25 -4.15
CA ILE A 117 18.60 -14.10 -5.33
C ILE A 117 18.60 -15.58 -4.90
N LYS A 118 19.52 -15.97 -4.02
CA LYS A 118 19.58 -17.31 -3.45
C LYS A 118 18.30 -17.64 -2.69
N TYR A 119 17.83 -16.74 -1.83
CA TYR A 119 16.60 -16.94 -1.07
C TYR A 119 15.35 -17.13 -1.95
N VAL A 120 15.19 -16.31 -2.98
CA VAL A 120 14.13 -16.48 -3.98
C VAL A 120 14.27 -17.85 -4.65
N SER A 121 15.47 -18.17 -5.11
CA SER A 121 15.75 -19.45 -5.79
C SER A 121 15.43 -20.64 -4.90
N GLU A 122 15.85 -20.66 -3.64
CA GLU A 122 15.54 -21.74 -2.71
C GLU A 122 14.04 -21.86 -2.49
N ARG A 123 13.32 -20.76 -2.24
CA ARG A 123 11.88 -20.81 -1.97
C ARG A 123 11.07 -21.39 -3.15
N PHE A 124 11.47 -21.09 -4.38
CA PHE A 124 10.72 -21.54 -5.58
C PHE A 124 11.25 -22.84 -6.17
N LEU A 125 12.54 -23.15 -6.04
CA LEU A 125 13.11 -24.43 -6.48
C LEU A 125 12.76 -25.57 -5.51
N PHE A 126 12.73 -25.33 -4.20
CA PHE A 126 12.23 -26.35 -3.25
C PHE A 126 10.75 -26.63 -3.47
N SER A 127 9.92 -25.64 -3.77
CA SER A 127 8.49 -25.84 -4.09
C SER A 127 8.25 -26.69 -5.36
N LEU A 128 9.20 -26.73 -6.29
CA LEU A 128 9.14 -27.59 -7.48
C LEU A 128 9.68 -29.01 -7.25
N GLN A 129 10.38 -29.28 -6.15
CA GLN A 129 10.89 -30.62 -5.81
C GLN A 129 9.87 -31.50 -5.05
N PHE A 130 8.78 -30.90 -4.57
CA PHE A 130 7.71 -31.60 -3.84
C PHE A 130 6.39 -31.71 -4.63
N LEU A 131 6.42 -31.41 -5.94
CA LEU A 131 5.39 -31.74 -6.93
C LEU A 131 5.85 -32.94 -7.77
#